data_AF-A0A7J5J912-F1
#
_entry.id   AF-A0A7J5J912-F1
#
_cell.length_a   1.000
_cell.length_b   1.000
_cell.length_c   1.000
_cell.angle_alpha   90.00
_cell.angle_beta   90.00
_cell.angle_gamma   90.00
#
_symmetry.space_group_name_H-M   'P 1'
#
loop_
_entity.id
_entity.type
_entity.pdbx_description
1 polymer ?
#
loop_
_entity_poly.entity_id
_entity_poly.type
_entity_poly.pdbx_seq_one_letter_code
_entity_poly.pdbx_strand_id
1 'polypeptide(L)'
;ELLNYIDEHFVKVKPDVTPLIMCPTEYNKSWSDPAKGYLTTLGDKLNPSIQIMWTGDRVISDITQDGIQWINERIKRPAYIWWNFPVSDYVRDHLLMGPVYGNDTQIANQMSGFVTNPMEHAEASKIAIYSVASYAWNPTKYNSEKTWKDAIMNILPDAATELEFFAAHNSDLGPNGHKYRREESVNLQPTAQSFTESYIKNKTYTEKDFSILQETFSQMVESSDILVAHADKNPIIVEIMPWLYQFKLLGETGNEVLAMVKAYDKNDQSLFMRKYKHVKALQQQMFQIDQTYNQNPYQPGIKTAGKVIKPLIDQTFATVTQCYNQKYSTLLNAETDYMPHKLISDISQIKNLP
;
A
#
# COMPACT_ATOMS: atom_id res chain seq x y z
N GLU A 1 -27.93 18.09 20.89
CA GLU A 1 -29.41 18.11 20.98
C GLU A 1 -30.05 16.96 20.22
N LEU A 2 -29.97 16.90 18.88
CA LEU A 2 -30.55 15.79 18.09
C LEU A 2 -30.20 14.39 18.62
N LEU A 3 -28.90 14.14 18.87
CA LEU A 3 -28.43 12.84 19.37
C LEU A 3 -28.93 12.52 20.78
N ASN A 4 -29.11 13.51 21.66
CA ASN A 4 -29.70 13.31 22.99
C ASN A 4 -31.18 13.00 22.88
N TYR A 5 -31.90 13.65 21.96
CA TYR A 5 -33.30 13.34 21.71
C TYR A 5 -33.49 11.89 21.25
N ILE A 6 -32.65 11.42 20.32
CA ILE A 6 -32.63 10.01 19.88
C ILE A 6 -32.30 9.07 21.06
N ASP A 7 -31.29 9.42 21.86
CA ASP A 7 -30.92 8.62 23.03
C ASP A 7 -32.08 8.51 24.04
N GLU A 8 -32.75 9.60 24.35
CA GLU A 8 -33.82 9.67 25.36
C GLU A 8 -35.15 9.08 24.89
N HIS A 9 -35.51 9.28 23.63
CA HIS A 9 -36.85 8.93 23.11
C HIS A 9 -36.85 7.64 22.29
N PHE A 10 -35.69 7.08 21.95
CA PHE A 10 -35.58 5.83 21.22
C PHE A 10 -34.65 4.83 21.94
N VAL A 11 -33.37 5.17 22.13
CA VAL A 11 -32.38 4.22 22.67
C VAL A 11 -32.75 3.74 24.07
N LYS A 12 -33.06 4.65 24.98
CA LYS A 12 -33.45 4.34 26.37
C LYS A 12 -34.87 3.79 26.51
N VAL A 13 -35.71 3.97 25.49
CA VAL A 13 -37.11 3.52 25.48
C VAL A 13 -37.22 2.06 25.04
N LYS A 14 -36.36 1.64 24.11
CA LYS A 14 -36.33 0.27 23.60
C LYS A 14 -35.51 -0.64 24.53
N PRO A 15 -35.96 -1.88 24.77
CA PRO A 15 -35.34 -2.75 25.77
C PRO A 15 -33.98 -3.33 25.37
N ASP A 16 -33.63 -3.27 24.08
CA ASP A 16 -32.57 -4.06 23.45
C ASP A 16 -31.66 -3.23 22.51
N VAL A 17 -31.73 -1.90 22.56
CA VAL A 17 -30.87 -1.05 21.73
C VAL A 17 -29.52 -0.87 22.40
N THR A 18 -28.46 -1.23 21.67
CA THR A 18 -27.05 -1.10 22.07
C THR A 18 -26.54 0.34 21.92
N PRO A 19 -25.30 0.68 22.36
CA PRO A 19 -24.83 2.06 22.41
C PRO A 19 -24.97 2.84 21.10
N LEU A 20 -25.44 4.07 21.20
CA LEU A 20 -25.50 5.02 20.09
C LEU A 20 -24.12 5.62 19.82
N ILE A 21 -23.70 5.63 18.57
CA ILE A 21 -22.39 6.14 18.13
C ILE A 21 -22.61 7.31 17.18
N MET A 22 -21.82 8.38 17.33
CA MET A 22 -21.81 9.50 16.40
C MET A 22 -20.38 9.79 15.91
N CYS A 23 -20.24 10.20 14.65
CA CYS A 23 -18.99 10.72 14.11
C CYS A 23 -19.07 12.26 14.04
N PRO A 24 -18.13 12.99 14.66
CA PRO A 24 -18.11 14.45 14.62
C PRO A 24 -17.70 14.99 13.24
N THR A 25 -18.01 16.26 12.99
CA THR A 25 -17.52 17.00 11.81
C THR A 25 -16.02 17.26 11.90
N GLU A 26 -15.55 17.72 13.06
CA GLU A 26 -14.12 17.77 13.37
C GLU A 26 -13.71 16.41 13.96
N TYR A 27 -13.36 15.43 13.12
CA TYR A 27 -13.07 14.05 13.55
C TYR A 27 -11.58 13.70 13.67
N ASN A 28 -10.70 14.68 13.48
CA ASN A 28 -9.26 14.56 13.70
C ASN A 28 -8.66 15.89 14.15
N LYS A 29 -7.48 15.84 14.76
CA LYS A 29 -6.85 17.02 15.38
C LYS A 29 -6.53 18.10 14.35
N SER A 30 -6.04 17.72 13.17
CA SER A 30 -5.66 18.67 12.11
C SER A 30 -6.84 19.43 11.49
N TRP A 31 -8.05 18.90 11.61
CA TRP A 31 -9.28 19.55 11.16
C TRP A 31 -10.00 20.30 12.27
N SER A 32 -9.55 20.16 13.52
CA SER A 32 -10.18 20.83 14.64
C SER A 32 -9.74 22.28 14.76
N ASP A 33 -10.69 23.14 15.13
CA ASP A 33 -10.44 24.53 15.50
C ASP A 33 -10.78 24.72 16.99
N PRO A 34 -9.80 24.55 17.90
CA PRO A 34 -10.05 24.63 19.35
C PRO A 34 -10.67 25.95 19.80
N ALA A 35 -10.43 27.06 19.08
CA ALA A 35 -10.97 28.37 19.42
C ALA A 35 -12.49 28.44 19.23
N LYS A 36 -13.05 27.62 18.34
CA LYS A 36 -14.51 27.55 18.10
C LYS A 36 -15.25 26.69 19.11
N GLY A 37 -14.56 25.89 19.91
CA GLY A 37 -15.16 25.09 20.98
C GLY A 37 -16.11 23.98 20.48
N TYR A 38 -15.97 23.50 19.24
CA TYR A 38 -16.84 22.46 18.67
C TYR A 38 -16.78 21.16 19.49
N LEU A 39 -15.57 20.61 19.69
CA LEU A 39 -15.37 19.36 20.41
C LEU A 39 -15.74 19.44 21.89
N THR A 40 -15.46 20.58 22.54
CA THR A 40 -15.86 20.80 23.95
C THR A 40 -17.37 20.93 24.08
N THR A 41 -18.04 21.56 23.11
CA THR A 41 -19.51 21.60 23.08
C THR A 41 -20.09 20.19 22.97
N LEU A 42 -19.53 19.32 22.11
CA LEU A 42 -19.94 17.92 22.06
C LEU A 42 -19.69 17.21 23.39
N GLY A 43 -18.49 17.37 23.98
CA GLY A 43 -18.15 16.74 25.26
C GLY A 43 -19.07 17.14 26.40
N ASP A 44 -19.46 18.42 26.46
CA ASP A 44 -20.32 18.98 27.51
C ASP A 44 -21.81 18.68 27.34
N LYS A 45 -22.29 18.67 26.09
CA LYS A 45 -23.73 18.63 25.81
C LYS A 45 -24.25 17.26 25.44
N LEU A 46 -23.41 16.37 24.92
CA LEU A 46 -23.84 15.04 24.48
C LEU A 46 -24.02 14.11 25.68
N ASN A 47 -25.12 13.36 25.74
CA ASN A 47 -25.36 12.40 26.82
C ASN A 47 -24.15 11.44 26.97
N PRO A 48 -23.68 11.12 28.20
CA PRO A 48 -22.42 10.38 28.40
C PRO A 48 -22.37 8.98 27.79
N SER A 49 -23.53 8.34 27.57
CA SER A 49 -23.65 7.02 26.95
C SER A 49 -23.34 7.00 25.45
N ILE A 50 -23.40 8.17 24.78
CA ILE A 50 -23.21 8.29 23.34
C ILE A 50 -21.72 8.28 23.01
N GLN A 51 -21.29 7.40 22.11
CA GLN A 51 -19.89 7.31 21.69
C GLN A 51 -19.56 8.38 20.64
N ILE A 52 -18.34 8.90 20.68
CA ILE A 52 -17.84 9.92 19.73
C ILE A 52 -16.65 9.33 18.98
N MET A 53 -16.77 9.22 17.66
CA MET A 53 -15.71 8.66 16.84
C MET A 53 -14.51 9.62 16.66
N TRP A 54 -13.31 9.08 16.47
CA TRP A 54 -12.09 9.85 16.25
C TRP A 54 -11.07 9.11 15.38
N THR A 55 -10.41 9.80 14.44
CA THR A 55 -9.43 9.18 13.52
C THR A 55 -7.96 9.44 13.88
N GLY A 56 -7.71 10.18 14.97
CA GLY A 56 -6.36 10.51 15.45
C GLY A 56 -5.94 11.95 15.12
N ASP A 57 -4.63 12.16 14.99
CA ASP A 57 -4.07 13.50 14.80
C ASP A 57 -4.32 14.05 13.38
N ARG A 58 -4.58 13.18 12.41
CA ARG A 58 -4.90 13.55 11.01
C ARG A 58 -6.04 12.67 10.50
N VAL A 59 -6.52 12.96 9.29
CA VAL A 59 -7.54 12.13 8.60
C VAL A 59 -7.08 10.67 8.54
N ILE A 60 -5.83 10.46 8.15
CA ILE A 60 -5.17 9.15 8.17
C ILE A 60 -3.99 9.24 9.15
N SER A 61 -4.11 8.57 10.29
CA SER A 61 -3.06 8.52 11.32
C SER A 61 -3.18 7.27 12.18
N ASP A 62 -2.03 6.83 12.70
CA ASP A 62 -1.98 5.84 13.78
C ASP A 62 -2.28 6.53 15.13
N ILE A 63 -2.82 5.78 16.09
CA ILE A 63 -3.26 6.34 17.37
C ILE A 63 -2.14 6.30 18.40
N THR A 64 -1.78 7.46 18.94
CA THR A 64 -0.74 7.64 19.96
C THR A 64 -1.35 7.98 21.32
N GLN A 65 -0.58 7.77 22.39
CA GLN A 65 -0.97 8.19 23.74
C GLN A 65 -1.28 9.69 23.83
N ASP A 66 -0.42 10.55 23.29
CA ASP A 66 -0.63 12.00 23.33
C ASP A 66 -1.86 12.44 22.52
N GLY A 67 -2.07 11.80 21.35
CA GLY A 67 -3.21 12.09 20.48
C GLY A 67 -4.54 11.70 21.11
N ILE A 68 -4.61 10.52 21.75
CA ILE A 68 -5.84 10.06 22.40
C ILE A 68 -6.14 10.84 23.68
N GLN A 69 -5.11 11.22 24.45
CA GLN A 69 -5.31 12.10 25.61
C GLN A 69 -5.87 13.46 25.19
N TRP A 70 -5.30 14.05 24.12
CA TRP A 70 -5.73 15.35 23.61
C TRP A 70 -7.23 15.39 23.30
N ILE A 71 -7.76 14.34 22.66
CA ILE A 71 -9.20 14.29 22.32
C ILE A 71 -10.04 14.00 23.57
N ASN A 72 -9.64 13.05 24.41
CA ASN A 72 -10.40 12.63 25.59
C ASN A 72 -10.64 13.79 26.57
N GLU A 73 -9.67 14.68 26.74
CA GLU A 73 -9.81 15.91 27.53
C GLU A 73 -10.93 16.83 27.02
N ARG A 74 -11.15 16.86 25.71
CA ARG A 74 -12.13 17.75 25.04
C ARG A 74 -13.52 17.14 25.00
N ILE A 75 -13.62 15.86 24.66
CA ILE A 75 -14.91 15.15 24.54
C ILE A 75 -15.39 14.54 25.86
N LYS A 76 -14.58 14.63 26.92
CA LYS A 76 -14.87 14.22 28.30
C LYS A 76 -15.28 12.75 28.45
N ARG A 77 -14.78 11.90 27.55
CA ARG A 77 -14.99 10.45 27.52
C ARG A 77 -13.88 9.78 26.69
N PRO A 78 -13.65 8.46 26.85
CA PRO A 78 -12.79 7.72 25.94
C PRO A 78 -13.31 7.78 24.50
N ALA A 79 -12.44 8.13 23.54
CA ALA A 79 -12.80 8.20 22.12
C ALA A 79 -13.09 6.80 21.54
N TYR A 80 -14.03 6.74 20.60
CA TYR A 80 -14.28 5.53 19.80
C TYR A 80 -13.44 5.62 18.52
N ILE A 81 -12.37 4.84 18.40
CA ILE A 81 -11.44 5.01 17.29
C ILE A 81 -12.04 4.51 15.98
N TRP A 82 -12.07 5.40 14.98
CA TRP A 82 -12.22 5.08 13.57
C TRP A 82 -10.83 5.13 12.93
N TRP A 83 -10.18 3.98 12.78
CA TRP A 83 -8.85 3.92 12.19
C TRP A 83 -8.92 3.73 10.68
N ASN A 84 -8.40 4.72 9.94
CA ASN A 84 -8.38 4.72 8.47
C ASN A 84 -7.21 3.91 7.89
N PHE A 85 -7.24 2.60 8.15
CA PHE A 85 -6.43 1.60 7.46
C PHE A 85 -7.17 0.26 7.57
N PRO A 86 -7.28 -0.54 6.49
CA PRO A 86 -6.57 -0.42 5.20
C PRO A 86 -7.32 0.37 4.12
N VAL A 87 -8.29 1.24 4.43
CA VAL A 87 -9.01 2.02 3.41
C VAL A 87 -8.09 2.63 2.35
N SER A 88 -8.45 2.43 1.08
CA SER A 88 -7.67 2.84 -0.10
C SER A 88 -8.45 3.75 -1.05
N ASP A 89 -9.57 4.33 -0.61
CA ASP A 89 -10.48 5.13 -1.46
C ASP A 89 -9.87 6.43 -2.02
N TYR A 90 -8.71 6.85 -1.51
CA TYR A 90 -7.89 7.98 -1.95
C TYR A 90 -6.59 7.56 -2.68
N VAL A 91 -6.33 6.26 -2.81
CA VAL A 91 -5.21 5.63 -3.53
C VAL A 91 -5.70 4.33 -4.19
N ARG A 92 -6.80 4.44 -4.94
CA ARG A 92 -7.57 3.27 -5.42
C ARG A 92 -6.81 2.36 -6.39
N ASP A 93 -5.70 2.83 -6.94
CA ASP A 93 -4.78 2.09 -7.78
C ASP A 93 -3.83 1.16 -6.99
N HIS A 94 -3.84 1.21 -5.66
CA HIS A 94 -3.01 0.37 -4.77
C HIS A 94 -3.86 -0.58 -3.91
N LEU A 95 -3.31 -1.77 -3.64
CA LEU A 95 -3.76 -2.67 -2.58
C LEU A 95 -2.90 -2.47 -1.32
N LEU A 96 -3.54 -2.42 -0.15
CA LEU A 96 -2.89 -2.17 1.13
C LEU A 96 -2.92 -3.43 2.02
N MET A 97 -2.14 -4.44 1.63
CA MET A 97 -2.18 -5.80 2.21
C MET A 97 -1.09 -6.06 3.25
N GLY A 98 -0.34 -5.03 3.65
CA GLY A 98 0.72 -5.12 4.64
C GLY A 98 0.23 -5.32 6.09
N PRO A 99 1.17 -5.49 7.03
CA PRO A 99 0.84 -5.69 8.44
C PRO A 99 0.22 -4.44 9.08
N VAL A 100 -0.62 -4.64 10.10
CA VAL A 100 -1.16 -3.56 10.94
C VAL A 100 -0.14 -3.20 12.02
N TYR A 101 0.26 -1.93 12.09
CA TYR A 101 1.21 -1.42 13.09
C TYR A 101 1.05 0.09 13.29
N GLY A 102 1.76 0.63 14.30
CA GLY A 102 1.86 2.06 14.58
C GLY A 102 0.94 2.56 15.69
N ASN A 103 -0.16 1.85 15.98
CA ASN A 103 -1.04 2.17 17.10
C ASN A 103 -0.41 1.77 18.44
N ASP A 104 -0.51 2.65 19.44
CA ASP A 104 0.03 2.43 20.78
C ASP A 104 -0.66 1.23 21.47
N THR A 105 0.12 0.36 22.10
CA THR A 105 -0.38 -0.87 22.72
C THR A 105 -0.80 -0.73 24.18
N GLN A 106 -0.61 0.46 24.78
CA GLN A 106 -0.83 0.73 26.20
C GLN A 106 -2.03 1.66 26.47
N ILE A 107 -2.80 2.00 25.43
CA ILE A 107 -3.91 2.98 25.49
C ILE A 107 -5.30 2.33 25.50
N ALA A 108 -5.40 1.02 25.75
CA ALA A 108 -6.68 0.28 25.69
C ALA A 108 -7.76 0.87 26.61
N ASN A 109 -7.38 1.35 27.79
CA ASN A 109 -8.29 1.98 28.75
C ASN A 109 -8.68 3.43 28.40
N GLN A 110 -8.10 3.99 27.33
CA GLN A 110 -8.34 5.36 26.85
C GLN A 110 -9.26 5.41 25.62
N MET A 111 -9.69 4.26 25.10
CA MET A 111 -10.62 4.14 24.00
C MET A 111 -11.88 3.38 24.41
N SER A 112 -13.04 3.78 23.89
CA SER A 112 -14.30 3.05 24.11
C SER A 112 -14.54 1.96 23.07
N GLY A 113 -13.82 2.01 21.96
CA GLY A 113 -13.85 1.02 20.88
C GLY A 113 -12.77 1.34 19.84
N PHE A 114 -12.46 0.36 19.00
CA PHE A 114 -11.52 0.50 17.89
C PHE A 114 -12.06 -0.24 16.67
N VAL A 115 -12.36 0.50 15.60
CA VAL A 115 -12.81 -0.08 14.33
C VAL A 115 -11.86 0.33 13.22
N THR A 116 -11.69 -0.58 12.26
CA THR A 116 -10.95 -0.35 11.02
C THR A 116 -11.91 0.06 9.91
N ASN A 117 -11.50 1.02 9.10
CA ASN A 117 -12.13 1.32 7.82
C ASN A 117 -11.42 0.50 6.72
N PRO A 118 -12.08 -0.50 6.11
CA PRO A 118 -11.47 -1.38 5.12
C PRO A 118 -11.37 -0.76 3.72
N MET A 119 -10.69 -1.45 2.81
CA MET A 119 -10.77 -1.18 1.37
C MET A 119 -12.17 -1.56 0.84
N GLU A 120 -12.51 -1.12 -0.37
CA GLU A 120 -13.67 -1.64 -1.09
C GLU A 120 -13.52 -3.13 -1.47
N HIS A 121 -12.28 -3.64 -1.47
CA HIS A 121 -11.93 -5.05 -1.59
C HIS A 121 -12.06 -5.74 -0.23
N ALA A 122 -13.19 -6.41 -0.02
CA ALA A 122 -13.60 -6.93 1.29
C ALA A 122 -12.74 -8.11 1.74
N GLU A 123 -12.42 -9.03 0.84
CA GLU A 123 -11.61 -10.21 1.13
C GLU A 123 -10.14 -9.85 1.35
N ALA A 124 -9.59 -8.96 0.51
CA ALA A 124 -8.22 -8.44 0.72
C ALA A 124 -8.10 -7.67 2.05
N SER A 125 -9.16 -7.00 2.50
CA SER A 125 -9.19 -6.30 3.79
C SER A 125 -9.16 -7.24 5.00
N LYS A 126 -9.45 -8.54 4.85
CA LYS A 126 -9.44 -9.49 5.97
C LYS A 126 -8.08 -9.59 6.65
N ILE A 127 -6.97 -9.35 5.93
CA ILE A 127 -5.62 -9.34 6.51
C ILE A 127 -5.53 -8.30 7.63
N ALA A 128 -5.95 -7.07 7.35
CA ALA A 128 -5.93 -5.99 8.33
C ALA A 128 -7.05 -6.15 9.37
N ILE A 129 -8.25 -6.58 8.99
CA ILE A 129 -9.37 -6.79 9.92
C ILE A 129 -9.01 -7.85 10.98
N TYR A 130 -8.42 -8.98 10.56
CA TYR A 130 -7.92 -10.01 11.48
C TYR A 130 -6.88 -9.43 12.44
N SER A 131 -5.95 -8.64 11.91
CA SER A 131 -4.90 -8.01 12.71
C SER A 131 -5.43 -6.98 13.70
N VAL A 132 -6.43 -6.19 13.30
CA VAL A 132 -7.13 -5.23 14.16
C VAL A 132 -7.93 -5.95 15.24
N ALA A 133 -8.55 -7.09 14.94
CA ALA A 133 -9.25 -7.90 15.94
C ALA A 133 -8.27 -8.41 17.03
N SER A 134 -7.10 -8.90 16.63
CA SER A 134 -6.03 -9.30 17.55
C SER A 134 -5.54 -8.14 18.42
N TYR A 135 -5.25 -6.99 17.79
CA TYR A 135 -4.82 -5.77 18.47
C TYR A 135 -5.87 -5.25 19.46
N ALA A 136 -7.14 -5.11 19.04
CA ALA A 136 -8.20 -4.55 19.86
C ALA A 136 -8.57 -5.46 21.04
N TRP A 137 -8.40 -6.79 20.89
CA TRP A 137 -8.65 -7.75 21.96
C TRP A 137 -7.52 -7.78 23.00
N ASN A 138 -6.26 -7.78 22.57
CA ASN A 138 -5.11 -7.81 23.48
C ASN A 138 -3.93 -6.97 22.95
N PRO A 139 -4.00 -5.64 23.07
CA PRO A 139 -3.01 -4.76 22.47
C PRO A 139 -1.62 -4.96 23.10
N THR A 140 -1.54 -5.24 24.41
CA THR A 140 -0.26 -5.46 25.11
C THR A 140 0.51 -6.70 24.65
N LYS A 141 -0.17 -7.68 24.05
CA LYS A 141 0.45 -8.88 23.46
C LYS A 141 0.44 -8.88 21.94
N TYR A 142 0.00 -7.79 21.31
CA TYR A 142 -0.11 -7.71 19.87
C TYR A 142 1.26 -7.81 19.21
N ASN A 143 1.40 -8.74 18.27
CA ASN A 143 2.59 -8.90 17.45
C ASN A 143 2.18 -8.72 15.98
N SER A 144 2.63 -7.62 15.39
CA SER A 144 2.27 -7.19 14.05
C SER A 144 2.63 -8.23 12.98
N GLU A 145 3.91 -8.62 12.92
CA GLU A 145 4.43 -9.57 11.94
C GLU A 145 3.76 -10.94 12.07
N LYS A 146 3.68 -11.47 13.30
CA LYS A 146 3.09 -12.79 13.54
C LYS A 146 1.62 -12.80 13.14
N THR A 147 0.86 -11.78 13.55
CA THR A 147 -0.58 -11.72 13.30
C THR A 147 -0.88 -11.56 11.81
N TRP A 148 -0.06 -10.81 11.09
CA TRP A 148 -0.18 -10.67 9.63
C TRP A 148 -0.02 -12.02 8.91
N LYS A 149 1.01 -12.81 9.28
CA LYS A 149 1.19 -14.17 8.74
C LYS A 149 0.08 -15.13 9.14
N ASP A 150 -0.38 -15.06 10.39
CA ASP A 150 -1.53 -15.84 10.85
C ASP A 150 -2.79 -15.50 10.02
N ALA A 151 -3.03 -14.22 9.72
CA ALA A 151 -4.18 -13.78 8.92
C ALA A 151 -4.14 -14.37 7.51
N ILE A 152 -2.98 -14.28 6.84
CA ILE A 152 -2.76 -14.81 5.49
C ILE A 152 -2.97 -16.33 5.46
N MET A 153 -2.40 -17.05 6.42
CA MET A 153 -2.57 -18.50 6.55
C MET A 153 -4.04 -18.90 6.77
N ASN A 154 -4.82 -18.09 7.49
CA ASN A 154 -6.25 -18.35 7.69
C ASN A 154 -7.09 -18.03 6.43
N ILE A 155 -6.69 -17.05 5.63
CA ILE A 155 -7.44 -16.62 4.44
C ILE A 155 -7.23 -17.57 3.27
N LEU A 156 -5.99 -17.98 3.02
CA LEU A 156 -5.63 -18.83 1.88
C LEU A 156 -4.57 -19.85 2.28
N PRO A 157 -4.90 -20.89 3.08
CA PRO A 157 -3.93 -21.85 3.59
C PRO A 157 -3.17 -22.61 2.48
N ASP A 158 -3.84 -22.91 1.37
CA ASP A 158 -3.27 -23.68 0.25
C ASP A 158 -2.21 -22.91 -0.55
N ALA A 159 -2.19 -21.58 -0.45
CA ALA A 159 -1.24 -20.70 -1.15
C ALA A 159 -0.79 -19.52 -0.26
N ALA A 160 -0.60 -19.80 1.04
CA ALA A 160 -0.30 -18.78 2.03
C ALA A 160 1.08 -18.14 1.79
N THR A 161 2.05 -18.92 1.34
CA THR A 161 3.41 -18.44 1.03
C THR A 161 3.38 -17.43 -0.13
N GLU A 162 2.62 -17.72 -1.17
CA GLU A 162 2.48 -16.90 -2.36
C GLU A 162 1.69 -15.63 -2.05
N LEU A 163 0.63 -15.74 -1.24
CA LEU A 163 -0.12 -14.57 -0.79
C LEU A 163 0.70 -13.68 0.16
N GLU A 164 1.50 -14.27 1.05
CA GLU A 164 2.47 -13.55 1.90
C GLU A 164 3.46 -12.77 1.05
N PHE A 165 4.04 -13.43 0.04
CA PHE A 165 4.98 -12.81 -0.88
C PHE A 165 4.32 -11.64 -1.65
N PHE A 166 3.15 -11.85 -2.24
CA PHE A 166 2.42 -10.79 -2.94
C PHE A 166 2.07 -9.61 -2.01
N ALA A 167 1.57 -9.87 -0.81
CA ALA A 167 1.18 -8.86 0.15
C ALA A 167 2.38 -8.06 0.70
N ALA A 168 3.56 -8.70 0.86
CA ALA A 168 4.80 -8.01 1.27
C ALA A 168 5.27 -6.94 0.26
N HIS A 169 4.81 -7.03 -0.98
CA HIS A 169 5.13 -6.13 -2.08
C HIS A 169 3.93 -5.28 -2.54
N ASN A 170 2.80 -5.33 -1.83
CA ASN A 170 1.60 -4.54 -2.09
C ASN A 170 1.07 -4.01 -0.75
N SER A 171 1.81 -3.07 -0.16
CA SER A 171 1.53 -2.58 1.19
C SER A 171 1.66 -1.07 1.36
N ASP A 172 2.47 -0.40 0.52
CA ASP A 172 2.59 1.05 0.54
C ASP A 172 1.56 1.74 -0.37
N LEU A 173 1.21 2.97 0.01
CA LEU A 173 0.17 3.77 -0.62
C LEU A 173 0.69 4.63 -1.78
N GLY A 174 2.01 4.70 -1.96
CA GLY A 174 2.64 5.71 -2.79
C GLY A 174 2.41 7.15 -2.29
N PRO A 175 2.90 8.16 -3.04
CA PRO A 175 2.67 9.57 -2.72
C PRO A 175 1.18 9.93 -2.74
N ASN A 176 0.67 10.55 -1.68
CA ASN A 176 -0.74 10.94 -1.56
C ASN A 176 -0.91 12.22 -0.72
N GLY A 177 -2.07 12.87 -0.83
CA GLY A 177 -2.38 14.13 -0.15
C GLY A 177 -2.39 14.02 1.38
N HIS A 178 -2.67 12.84 1.92
CA HIS A 178 -2.63 12.58 3.37
C HIS A 178 -1.20 12.34 3.88
N LYS A 179 -0.23 12.08 2.99
CA LYS A 179 1.17 11.77 3.33
C LYS A 179 1.32 10.54 4.24
N TYR A 180 0.30 9.68 4.29
CA TYR A 180 0.38 8.43 5.05
C TYR A 180 1.05 7.37 4.17
N ARG A 181 2.04 6.68 4.73
CA ARG A 181 2.90 5.71 4.03
C ARG A 181 3.07 4.48 4.89
N ARG A 182 3.34 3.34 4.27
CA ARG A 182 3.65 2.08 4.95
C ARG A 182 4.98 1.53 4.46
N GLU A 183 5.52 0.57 5.20
CA GLU A 183 6.66 -0.21 4.75
C GLU A 183 6.25 -1.24 3.71
N GLU A 184 7.15 -1.50 2.77
CA GLU A 184 6.94 -2.43 1.65
C GLU A 184 8.29 -3.01 1.21
N SER A 185 8.28 -4.27 0.80
CA SER A 185 9.46 -5.01 0.35
C SER A 185 10.61 -4.99 1.37
N VAL A 186 10.28 -4.97 2.67
CA VAL A 186 11.25 -4.74 3.77
C VAL A 186 12.46 -5.66 3.70
N ASN A 187 12.22 -6.95 3.44
CA ASN A 187 13.29 -7.96 3.34
C ASN A 187 14.22 -7.73 2.13
N LEU A 188 13.73 -7.09 1.07
CA LEU A 188 14.49 -6.79 -0.14
C LEU A 188 15.24 -5.45 -0.04
N GLN A 189 14.82 -4.52 0.82
CA GLN A 189 15.37 -3.17 0.90
C GLN A 189 16.91 -3.14 1.03
N PRO A 190 17.57 -3.95 1.90
CA PRO A 190 19.03 -3.94 2.00
C PRO A 190 19.73 -4.33 0.70
N THR A 191 19.22 -5.38 0.03
CA THR A 191 19.74 -5.84 -1.27
C THR A 191 19.50 -4.80 -2.35
N ALA A 192 18.29 -4.22 -2.42
CA ALA A 192 17.95 -3.20 -3.40
C ALA A 192 18.79 -1.93 -3.23
N GLN A 193 19.05 -1.52 -1.99
CA GLN A 193 19.94 -0.39 -1.68
C GLN A 193 21.37 -0.70 -2.10
N SER A 194 21.91 -1.87 -1.71
CA SER A 194 23.27 -2.27 -2.06
C SER A 194 23.48 -2.38 -3.58
N PHE A 195 22.50 -2.97 -4.28
CA PHE A 195 22.51 -3.06 -5.74
C PHE A 195 22.40 -1.68 -6.39
N THR A 196 21.55 -0.80 -5.87
CA THR A 196 21.46 0.59 -6.35
C THR A 196 22.78 1.33 -6.18
N GLU A 197 23.40 1.24 -5.01
CA GLU A 197 24.68 1.90 -4.73
C GLU A 197 25.81 1.35 -5.60
N SER A 198 25.83 0.04 -5.86
CA SER A 198 26.87 -0.60 -6.66
C SER A 198 26.63 -0.42 -8.16
N TYR A 199 25.46 -0.82 -8.67
CA TYR A 199 25.22 -0.90 -10.10
C TYR A 199 24.86 0.45 -10.70
N ILE A 200 23.90 1.16 -10.10
CA ILE A 200 23.41 2.42 -10.67
C ILE A 200 24.48 3.51 -10.60
N LYS A 201 25.29 3.55 -9.54
CA LYS A 201 26.39 4.54 -9.42
C LYS A 201 27.69 4.06 -10.09
N ASN A 202 28.12 2.84 -9.79
CA ASN A 202 29.46 2.35 -10.11
C ASN A 202 29.51 1.31 -11.25
N LYS A 203 28.35 0.89 -11.78
CA LYS A 203 28.23 -0.13 -12.85
C LYS A 203 28.86 -1.47 -12.47
N THR A 204 28.79 -1.83 -11.18
CA THR A 204 29.23 -3.12 -10.64
C THR A 204 28.16 -3.72 -9.75
N TYR A 205 28.17 -5.03 -9.52
CA TYR A 205 27.25 -5.68 -8.57
C TYR A 205 27.92 -6.91 -7.95
N THR A 206 27.38 -7.39 -6.84
CA THR A 206 27.76 -8.69 -6.28
C THR A 206 26.87 -9.78 -6.87
N GLU A 207 27.43 -10.96 -7.13
CA GLU A 207 26.62 -12.12 -7.59
C GLU A 207 25.56 -12.52 -6.56
N LYS A 208 25.81 -12.24 -5.26
CA LYS A 208 24.85 -12.45 -4.19
C LYS A 208 23.61 -11.58 -4.38
N ASP A 209 23.78 -10.26 -4.51
CA ASP A 209 22.64 -9.34 -4.66
C ASP A 209 21.89 -9.62 -5.96
N PHE A 210 22.63 -9.87 -7.04
CA PHE A 210 22.05 -10.23 -8.33
C PHE A 210 21.18 -11.50 -8.23
N SER A 211 21.66 -12.54 -7.55
CA SER A 211 20.92 -13.79 -7.37
C SER A 211 19.66 -13.59 -6.51
N ILE A 212 19.73 -12.78 -5.44
CA ILE A 212 18.57 -12.47 -4.60
C ILE A 212 17.49 -11.72 -5.41
N LEU A 213 17.89 -10.75 -6.25
CA LEU A 213 16.95 -10.02 -7.11
C LEU A 213 16.33 -10.94 -8.15
N GLN A 214 17.13 -11.81 -8.79
CA GLN A 214 16.63 -12.78 -9.77
C GLN A 214 15.65 -13.77 -9.15
N GLU A 215 15.95 -14.28 -7.96
CA GLU A 215 15.04 -15.15 -7.20
C GLU A 215 13.74 -14.42 -6.87
N THR A 216 13.83 -13.19 -6.37
CA THR A 216 12.66 -12.37 -6.04
C THR A 216 11.77 -12.19 -7.27
N PHE A 217 12.33 -11.80 -8.41
CA PHE A 217 11.55 -11.59 -9.64
C PHE A 217 10.95 -12.88 -10.19
N SER A 218 11.61 -14.02 -10.02
CA SER A 218 11.07 -15.33 -10.38
C SER A 218 9.90 -15.69 -9.46
N GLN A 219 10.06 -15.49 -8.15
CA GLN A 219 9.01 -15.72 -7.16
C GLN A 219 7.79 -14.79 -7.37
N MET A 220 7.97 -13.58 -7.90
CA MET A 220 6.85 -12.72 -8.31
C MET A 220 5.99 -13.37 -9.40
N VAL A 221 6.62 -13.93 -10.43
CA VAL A 221 5.93 -14.61 -11.53
C VAL A 221 5.23 -15.88 -11.02
N GLU A 222 5.95 -16.71 -10.26
CA GLU A 222 5.43 -17.96 -9.68
C GLU A 222 4.23 -17.69 -8.77
N SER A 223 4.36 -16.74 -7.84
CA SER A 223 3.29 -16.41 -6.90
C SER A 223 2.05 -15.90 -7.63
N SER A 224 2.22 -15.03 -8.64
CA SER A 224 1.09 -14.56 -9.46
C SER A 224 0.38 -15.71 -10.17
N ASP A 225 1.11 -16.62 -10.82
CA ASP A 225 0.50 -17.74 -11.55
C ASP A 225 -0.20 -18.73 -10.62
N ILE A 226 0.41 -19.05 -9.47
CA ILE A 226 -0.18 -19.92 -8.45
C ILE A 226 -1.45 -19.28 -7.88
N LEU A 227 -1.41 -17.99 -7.52
CA LEU A 227 -2.57 -17.28 -6.97
C LEU A 227 -3.71 -17.18 -7.98
N VAL A 228 -3.44 -16.86 -9.25
CA VAL A 228 -4.46 -16.84 -10.31
C VAL A 228 -5.11 -18.21 -10.49
N ALA A 229 -4.37 -19.31 -10.37
CA ALA A 229 -4.93 -20.67 -10.44
C ALA A 229 -5.91 -21.00 -9.28
N HIS A 230 -5.95 -20.18 -8.23
CA HIS A 230 -6.90 -20.29 -7.12
C HIS A 230 -8.16 -19.42 -7.29
N ALA A 231 -8.34 -18.73 -8.42
CA ALA A 231 -9.46 -17.81 -8.66
C ALA A 231 -10.85 -18.42 -8.41
N ASP A 232 -11.07 -19.65 -8.85
CA ASP A 232 -12.36 -20.34 -8.69
C ASP A 232 -12.64 -20.78 -7.25
N LYS A 233 -11.63 -20.74 -6.37
CA LYS A 233 -11.68 -21.31 -5.02
C LYS A 233 -11.74 -20.26 -3.91
N ASN A 234 -11.26 -19.04 -4.16
CA ASN A 234 -11.19 -18.02 -3.13
C ASN A 234 -11.50 -16.61 -3.68
N PRO A 235 -12.53 -15.93 -3.14
CA PRO A 235 -12.94 -14.61 -3.64
C PRO A 235 -11.87 -13.52 -3.49
N ILE A 236 -10.88 -13.68 -2.61
CA ILE A 236 -9.74 -12.74 -2.53
C ILE A 236 -9.01 -12.62 -3.87
N ILE A 237 -8.84 -13.74 -4.58
CA ILE A 237 -8.12 -13.77 -5.85
C ILE A 237 -8.84 -12.94 -6.90
N VAL A 238 -10.18 -12.98 -6.92
CA VAL A 238 -10.99 -12.19 -7.85
C VAL A 238 -10.78 -10.69 -7.61
N GLU A 239 -10.73 -10.25 -6.35
CA GLU A 239 -10.49 -8.85 -6.01
C GLU A 239 -9.10 -8.37 -6.43
N ILE A 240 -8.06 -9.19 -6.19
CA ILE A 240 -6.66 -8.79 -6.43
C ILE A 240 -6.15 -9.15 -7.84
N MET A 241 -6.94 -9.84 -8.67
CA MET A 241 -6.52 -10.40 -9.96
C MET A 241 -5.83 -9.38 -10.88
N PRO A 242 -6.33 -8.14 -11.05
CA PRO A 242 -5.64 -7.16 -11.89
C PRO A 242 -4.24 -6.81 -11.38
N TRP A 243 -4.06 -6.72 -10.06
CA TRP A 243 -2.75 -6.49 -9.45
C TRP A 243 -1.83 -7.70 -9.59
N LEU A 244 -2.34 -8.94 -9.56
CA LEU A 244 -1.55 -10.14 -9.84
C LEU A 244 -0.99 -10.15 -11.26
N TYR A 245 -1.78 -9.73 -12.25
CA TYR A 245 -1.30 -9.59 -13.63
C TYR A 245 -0.22 -8.52 -13.76
N GLN A 246 -0.43 -7.35 -13.15
CA GLN A 246 0.57 -6.28 -13.16
C GLN A 246 1.86 -6.70 -12.42
N PHE A 247 1.73 -7.43 -11.31
CA PHE A 247 2.84 -7.91 -10.49
C PHE A 247 3.68 -8.96 -11.24
N LYS A 248 3.03 -9.86 -11.97
CA LYS A 248 3.69 -10.82 -12.85
C LYS A 248 4.53 -10.11 -13.91
N LEU A 249 3.93 -9.18 -14.66
CA LEU A 249 4.63 -8.43 -15.71
C LEU A 249 5.82 -7.65 -15.16
N LEU A 250 5.70 -7.11 -13.94
CA LEU A 250 6.80 -6.43 -13.28
C LEU A 250 7.95 -7.39 -12.93
N GLY A 251 7.64 -8.60 -12.43
CA GLY A 251 8.62 -9.66 -12.20
C GLY A 251 9.33 -10.10 -13.49
N GLU A 252 8.56 -10.33 -14.57
CA GLU A 252 9.11 -10.63 -15.90
C GLU A 252 10.04 -9.51 -16.39
N THR A 253 9.62 -8.26 -16.22
CA THR A 253 10.43 -7.09 -16.59
C THR A 253 11.74 -7.06 -15.79
N GLY A 254 11.70 -7.31 -14.48
CA GLY A 254 12.88 -7.39 -13.64
C GLY A 254 13.88 -8.45 -14.12
N ASN A 255 13.38 -9.65 -14.44
CA ASN A 255 14.20 -10.74 -14.99
C ASN A 255 14.86 -10.36 -16.33
N GLU A 256 14.11 -9.73 -17.24
CA GLU A 256 14.64 -9.30 -18.53
C GLU A 256 15.68 -8.17 -18.38
N VAL A 257 15.47 -7.24 -17.44
CA VAL A 257 16.42 -6.17 -17.12
C VAL A 257 17.72 -6.74 -16.55
N LEU A 258 17.66 -7.70 -15.62
CA LEU A 258 18.85 -8.40 -15.12
C LEU A 258 19.57 -9.16 -16.25
N ALA A 259 18.84 -9.77 -17.19
CA ALA A 259 19.44 -10.39 -18.36
C ALA A 259 20.14 -9.36 -19.28
N MET A 260 19.61 -8.14 -19.40
CA MET A 260 20.30 -7.04 -20.10
C MET A 260 21.62 -6.67 -19.42
N VAL A 261 21.65 -6.59 -18.08
CA VAL A 261 22.88 -6.35 -17.32
C VAL A 261 23.95 -7.40 -17.64
N LYS A 262 23.60 -8.69 -17.55
CA LYS A 262 24.52 -9.79 -17.87
C LYS A 262 24.97 -9.80 -19.33
N ALA A 263 24.07 -9.49 -20.26
CA ALA A 263 24.39 -9.42 -21.69
C ALA A 263 25.38 -8.28 -21.98
N TYR A 264 25.19 -7.12 -21.33
CA TYR A 264 26.10 -5.98 -21.43
C TYR A 264 27.51 -6.32 -20.95
N ASP A 265 27.63 -6.96 -19.78
CA ASP A 265 28.91 -7.37 -19.19
C ASP A 265 29.66 -8.38 -20.07
N LYS A 266 28.93 -9.30 -20.70
CA LYS A 266 29.49 -10.32 -21.59
C LYS A 266 29.73 -9.85 -23.03
N ASN A 267 29.42 -8.59 -23.35
CA ASN A 267 29.44 -8.04 -24.72
C ASN A 267 28.50 -8.76 -25.70
N ASP A 268 27.43 -9.38 -25.22
CA ASP A 268 26.44 -10.07 -26.04
C ASP A 268 25.36 -9.10 -26.54
N GLN A 269 25.65 -8.42 -27.65
CA GLN A 269 24.73 -7.44 -28.27
C GLN A 269 23.42 -8.08 -28.75
N SER A 270 23.46 -9.33 -29.21
CA SER A 270 22.28 -10.01 -29.74
C SER A 270 21.29 -10.30 -28.62
N LEU A 271 21.78 -10.86 -27.50
CA LEU A 271 20.97 -11.08 -26.31
C LEU A 271 20.46 -9.75 -25.75
N PHE A 272 21.32 -8.74 -25.62
CA PHE A 272 20.93 -7.41 -25.13
C PHE A 272 19.74 -6.84 -25.93
N MET A 273 19.84 -6.82 -27.25
CA MET A 273 18.79 -6.27 -28.11
C MET A 273 17.49 -7.06 -28.06
N ARG A 274 17.55 -8.38 -27.89
CA ARG A 274 16.35 -9.22 -27.67
C ARG A 274 15.67 -8.86 -26.35
N LYS A 275 16.44 -8.76 -25.26
CA LYS A 275 15.95 -8.43 -23.92
C LYS A 275 15.40 -6.99 -23.84
N TYR A 276 16.09 -6.02 -24.42
CA TYR A 276 15.60 -4.64 -24.54
C TYR A 276 14.23 -4.56 -25.24
N LYS A 277 14.08 -5.23 -26.40
CA LYS A 277 12.80 -5.25 -27.12
C LYS A 277 11.70 -5.92 -26.30
N HIS A 278 12.02 -6.96 -25.55
CA HIS A 278 11.06 -7.63 -24.69
C HIS A 278 10.61 -6.74 -23.54
N VAL A 279 11.53 -6.04 -22.85
CA VAL A 279 11.18 -5.02 -21.84
C VAL A 279 10.23 -3.96 -22.41
N LYS A 280 10.49 -3.45 -23.62
CA LYS A 280 9.58 -2.47 -24.26
C LYS A 280 8.20 -3.04 -24.57
N ALA A 281 8.08 -4.34 -24.82
CA ALA A 281 6.79 -5.00 -25.02
C ALA A 281 6.06 -5.21 -23.68
N LEU A 282 6.78 -5.59 -22.61
CA LEU A 282 6.22 -5.73 -21.27
C LEU A 282 5.71 -4.38 -20.72
N GLN A 283 6.45 -3.28 -20.93
CA GLN A 283 6.00 -1.93 -20.60
C GLN A 283 4.66 -1.57 -21.27
N GLN A 284 4.46 -1.99 -22.53
CA GLN A 284 3.19 -1.78 -23.24
C GLN A 284 2.05 -2.63 -22.65
N GLN A 285 2.33 -3.87 -22.25
CA GLN A 285 1.33 -4.73 -21.60
C GLN A 285 0.93 -4.17 -20.22
N MET A 286 1.90 -3.70 -19.44
CA MET A 286 1.62 -3.05 -18.14
C MET A 286 0.76 -1.79 -18.32
N PHE A 287 1.05 -0.98 -19.34
CA PHE A 287 0.21 0.16 -19.71
C PHE A 287 -1.20 -0.28 -20.10
N GLN A 288 -1.37 -1.36 -20.88
CA GLN A 288 -2.70 -1.85 -21.24
C GLN A 288 -3.51 -2.29 -20.02
N ILE A 289 -2.90 -2.99 -19.06
CA ILE A 289 -3.56 -3.35 -17.79
C ILE A 289 -4.00 -2.09 -17.05
N ASP A 290 -3.08 -1.13 -16.90
CA ASP A 290 -3.33 0.14 -16.20
C ASP A 290 -4.44 0.98 -16.84
N GLN A 291 -4.63 0.89 -18.15
CA GLN A 291 -5.69 1.60 -18.87
C GLN A 291 -7.02 0.81 -18.98
N THR A 292 -7.04 -0.47 -18.59
CA THR A 292 -8.22 -1.34 -18.76
C THR A 292 -8.87 -1.72 -17.43
N TYR A 293 -8.06 -2.06 -16.43
CA TYR A 293 -8.56 -2.51 -15.13
C TYR A 293 -8.68 -1.35 -14.14
N ASN A 294 -9.61 -1.46 -13.19
CA ASN A 294 -9.82 -0.49 -12.12
C ASN A 294 -9.96 0.97 -12.63
N GLN A 295 -10.78 1.18 -13.66
CA GLN A 295 -11.02 2.51 -14.24
C GLN A 295 -12.03 3.32 -13.40
N ASN A 296 -11.71 3.50 -12.12
CA ASN A 296 -12.46 4.35 -11.21
C ASN A 296 -12.22 5.84 -11.54
N PRO A 297 -13.11 6.76 -11.14
CA PRO A 297 -13.05 8.16 -11.57
C PRO A 297 -12.02 9.02 -10.81
N TYR A 298 -11.20 8.45 -9.91
CA TYR A 298 -10.32 9.22 -9.03
C TYR A 298 -8.84 8.88 -9.21
N GLN A 299 -8.46 7.61 -9.03
CA GLN A 299 -7.12 7.07 -9.24
C GLN A 299 -7.24 5.80 -10.09
N PRO A 300 -7.55 5.93 -11.39
CA PRO A 300 -7.71 4.77 -12.26
C PRO A 300 -6.39 4.01 -12.41
N GLY A 301 -6.50 2.72 -12.73
CA GLY A 301 -5.36 1.87 -13.08
C GLY A 301 -4.84 1.01 -11.95
N ILE A 302 -3.67 0.42 -12.16
CA ILE A 302 -3.13 -0.66 -11.33
C ILE A 302 -1.66 -0.42 -11.05
N LYS A 303 -1.33 -0.21 -9.77
CA LYS A 303 0.03 -0.04 -9.26
C LYS A 303 0.37 -1.13 -8.25
N THR A 304 1.58 -1.65 -8.36
CA THR A 304 2.08 -2.76 -7.54
C THR A 304 3.58 -2.61 -7.31
N ALA A 305 4.08 -3.05 -6.14
CA ALA A 305 5.49 -3.02 -5.76
C ALA A 305 6.20 -1.68 -6.01
N GLY A 306 5.46 -0.59 -5.75
CA GLY A 306 5.82 0.77 -6.13
C GLY A 306 6.90 1.40 -5.25
N LYS A 307 7.12 0.91 -4.03
CA LYS A 307 8.07 1.55 -3.10
C LYS A 307 9.53 1.19 -3.39
N VAL A 308 9.81 -0.06 -3.75
CA VAL A 308 11.19 -0.59 -3.86
C VAL A 308 11.46 -1.25 -5.20
N ILE A 309 10.63 -2.21 -5.61
CA ILE A 309 10.90 -3.07 -6.77
C ILE A 309 10.79 -2.29 -8.08
N LYS A 310 9.67 -1.60 -8.33
CA LYS A 310 9.49 -0.82 -9.57
C LYS A 310 10.59 0.23 -9.76
N PRO A 311 10.92 1.08 -8.76
CA PRO A 311 12.06 2.00 -8.89
C PRO A 311 13.40 1.33 -9.18
N LEU A 312 13.67 0.18 -8.56
CA LEU A 312 14.91 -0.58 -8.78
C LEU A 312 15.01 -1.07 -10.23
N ILE A 313 13.93 -1.67 -10.76
CA ILE A 313 13.87 -2.17 -12.13
C ILE A 313 14.02 -1.02 -13.13
N ASP A 314 13.26 0.06 -12.93
CA ASP A 314 13.27 1.25 -13.78
C ASP A 314 14.67 1.88 -13.88
N GLN A 315 15.29 2.12 -12.73
CA GLN A 315 16.61 2.73 -12.68
C GLN A 315 17.69 1.81 -13.26
N THR A 316 17.58 0.49 -13.04
CA THR A 316 18.50 -0.50 -13.61
C THR A 316 18.37 -0.55 -15.13
N PHE A 317 17.14 -0.58 -15.67
CA PHE A 317 16.87 -0.54 -17.11
C PHE A 317 17.43 0.73 -17.75
N ALA A 318 17.15 1.89 -17.16
CA ALA A 318 17.64 3.17 -17.68
C ALA A 318 19.17 3.21 -17.68
N THR A 319 19.81 2.77 -16.58
CA THR A 319 21.27 2.74 -16.44
C THR A 319 21.92 1.84 -17.49
N VAL A 320 21.50 0.58 -17.60
CA VAL A 320 22.13 -0.36 -18.53
C VAL A 320 21.90 0.05 -19.99
N THR A 321 20.74 0.64 -20.31
CA THR A 321 20.43 1.16 -21.65
C THR A 321 21.33 2.34 -22.00
N GLN A 322 21.56 3.26 -21.06
CA GLN A 322 22.49 4.37 -21.24
C GLN A 322 23.94 3.88 -21.43
N CYS A 323 24.37 2.89 -20.64
CA CYS A 323 25.69 2.28 -20.78
C CYS A 323 25.86 1.60 -22.15
N TYR A 324 24.82 0.94 -22.65
CA TYR A 324 24.81 0.33 -23.99
C TYR A 324 24.90 1.39 -25.09
N ASN A 325 24.11 2.47 -24.98
CA ASN A 325 24.14 3.61 -25.90
C ASN A 325 25.53 4.24 -25.99
N GLN A 326 26.17 4.47 -24.84
CA GLN A 326 27.52 5.04 -24.77
C GLN A 326 28.57 4.11 -25.41
N LYS A 327 28.53 2.81 -25.09
CA LYS A 327 29.53 1.84 -25.55
C LYS A 327 29.46 1.54 -27.05
N TYR A 328 28.25 1.48 -27.60
CA TYR A 328 28.03 1.08 -29.00
C TYR A 328 27.53 2.22 -29.89
N SER A 329 27.54 3.47 -29.39
CA SER A 329 27.07 4.66 -30.11
C SER A 329 25.63 4.49 -30.66
N THR A 330 24.73 3.94 -29.85
CA THR A 330 23.32 3.73 -30.19
C THR A 330 22.41 4.75 -29.51
N LEU A 331 21.14 4.82 -29.93
CA LEU A 331 20.12 5.77 -29.46
C LEU A 331 18.87 5.03 -28.95
N LEU A 332 19.05 3.99 -28.15
CA LEU A 332 17.93 3.27 -27.53
C LEU A 332 17.22 4.15 -26.51
N ASN A 333 15.89 4.04 -26.45
CA ASN A 333 15.05 4.81 -25.54
C ASN A 333 15.12 4.22 -24.11
N ALA A 334 15.61 5.02 -23.16
CA ALA A 334 15.74 4.66 -21.75
C ALA A 334 14.51 5.00 -20.88
N GLU A 335 13.40 5.47 -21.46
CA GLU A 335 12.13 5.68 -20.76
C GLU A 335 11.60 4.37 -20.14
N THR A 336 11.12 4.48 -18.90
CA THR A 336 10.77 3.35 -18.03
C THR A 336 9.30 2.98 -18.09
N ASP A 337 8.47 3.87 -18.61
CA ASP A 337 7.03 3.70 -18.75
C ASP A 337 6.65 3.98 -20.22
N TYR A 338 5.72 3.18 -20.75
CA TYR A 338 5.26 3.36 -22.11
C TYR A 338 4.26 4.51 -22.19
N MET A 339 4.46 5.42 -23.14
CA MET A 339 3.52 6.48 -23.48
C MET A 339 3.24 6.42 -25.00
N PRO A 340 1.99 6.20 -25.44
CA PRO A 340 1.65 6.20 -26.87
C PRO A 340 1.71 7.61 -27.49
N HIS A 341 1.65 8.64 -26.65
CA HIS A 341 1.72 10.05 -27.03
C HIS A 341 3.15 10.57 -26.92
N LYS A 342 3.45 11.66 -27.65
CA LYS A 342 4.76 12.30 -27.63
C LYS A 342 4.62 13.76 -27.21
N LEU A 343 5.42 14.17 -26.24
CA LEU A 343 5.58 15.56 -25.84
C LEU A 343 6.92 16.09 -26.39
N ILE A 344 6.89 17.23 -27.08
CA ILE A 344 8.10 17.92 -27.55
C ILE A 344 8.04 19.35 -27.05
N SER A 345 9.05 19.76 -26.28
CA SER A 345 9.17 21.12 -25.77
C SER A 345 10.63 21.58 -25.83
N ASP A 346 10.81 22.87 -26.11
CA ASP A 346 12.06 23.62 -25.99
C ASP A 346 12.34 24.07 -24.54
N ILE A 347 11.32 24.03 -23.66
CA ILE A 347 11.44 24.33 -22.23
C ILE A 347 11.96 23.08 -21.51
N SER A 348 13.16 23.15 -20.96
CA SER A 348 13.85 22.02 -20.31
C SER A 348 13.05 21.37 -19.17
N GLN A 349 12.31 22.18 -18.40
CA GLN A 349 11.45 21.69 -17.31
C GLN A 349 10.25 20.90 -17.82
N ILE A 350 9.72 21.22 -19.01
CA ILE A 350 8.56 20.56 -19.61
C ILE A 350 9.00 19.34 -20.42
N LYS A 351 10.15 19.44 -21.09
CA LYS A 351 10.68 18.40 -21.98
C LYS A 351 10.81 17.02 -21.32
N ASN A 352 11.05 16.99 -20.01
CA ASN A 352 11.26 15.75 -19.24
C ASN A 352 10.05 15.38 -18.36
N LEU A 353 8.92 16.07 -18.50
CA LEU A 353 7.68 15.63 -17.85
C LEU A 353 7.11 14.45 -18.65
N PRO A 354 6.90 13.28 -18.00
CA PRO A 354 6.40 12.08 -18.67
C PRO A 354 4.98 12.25 -19.19
#